data_AF-A0A6I5NRD3-F1
#
_entry.id   AF-A0A6I5NRD3-F1
#
_cell.length_a   1.000
_cell.length_b   1.000
_cell.length_c   1.000
_cell.angle_alpha   90.00
_cell.angle_beta   90.00
_cell.angle_gamma   90.00
#
_symmetry.space_group_name_H-M   'P 1'
#
loop_
_entity.id
_entity.type
_entity.pdbx_description
1 polymer ?
#
loop_
_entity_poly.entity_id
_entity_poly.type
_entity_poly.pdbx_seq_one_letter_code
_entity_poly.pdbx_strand_id
1 'polypeptide(L)'
;MVIEWLKIRVAPEQRNLYLETDAKIWTPALQQYPGFIDKAVWLDPAEPAEIVFVIRWETRSQWKSIPVEALDRVTQAFDQAFALDYELVEEKEYCPQED
;
A
#
# COMPACT_ATOMS: atom_id res chain seq x y z
N MET A 1 5.75 4.56 -16.24
CA MET A 1 5.68 3.96 -14.90
C MET A 1 5.77 5.07 -13.87
N VAL A 2 5.04 4.99 -12.75
CA VAL A 2 5.30 5.75 -11.52
C VAL A 2 5.31 4.80 -10.33
N ILE A 3 5.92 5.23 -9.23
CA ILE A 3 5.95 4.49 -7.97
C ILE A 3 5.16 5.28 -6.92
N GLU A 4 4.22 4.58 -6.30
CA GLU A 4 3.63 4.94 -5.02
C GLU A 4 4.41 4.20 -3.93
N TRP A 5 4.92 4.94 -2.96
CA TRP A 5 5.74 4.43 -1.86
C TRP A 5 5.05 4.79 -0.55
N LEU A 6 4.76 3.79 0.27
CA LEU A 6 4.06 3.96 1.54
C LEU A 6 4.93 3.36 2.66
N LYS A 7 5.01 4.06 3.79
CA LYS A 7 5.55 3.53 5.05
C LYS A 7 4.43 3.39 6.06
N ILE A 8 4.20 2.17 6.51
CA ILE A 8 3.28 1.86 7.61
C ILE A 8 4.10 1.56 8.87
N ARG A 9 3.63 2.05 10.02
CA ARG A 9 4.08 1.60 11.34
C ARG A 9 2.99 0.77 12.00
N VAL A 10 3.39 -0.37 12.55
CA VAL A 10 2.52 -1.32 13.26
C VAL A 10 3.35 -2.02 14.35
N ALA A 11 2.72 -2.50 15.42
CA ALA A 11 3.47 -3.22 16.45
C ALA A 11 4.20 -4.45 15.84
N PRO A 12 5.49 -4.71 16.15
CA PRO A 12 6.25 -5.81 15.54
C PRO A 12 5.57 -7.18 15.64
N GLU A 13 4.86 -7.44 16.74
CA GLU A 13 4.12 -8.67 17.03
C GLU A 13 2.90 -8.84 16.10
N GLN A 14 2.36 -7.75 15.58
CA GLN A 14 1.18 -7.69 14.72
C GLN A 14 1.54 -7.62 13.22
N ARG A 15 2.80 -7.31 12.89
CA ARG A 15 3.28 -7.09 11.51
C ARG A 15 2.91 -8.20 10.53
N ASN A 16 3.04 -9.46 10.94
CA ASN A 16 2.69 -10.60 10.08
C ASN A 16 1.19 -10.65 9.77
N LEU A 17 0.34 -10.39 10.77
CA LEU A 17 -1.11 -10.30 10.58
C LEU A 17 -1.48 -9.11 9.69
N TYR A 18 -0.83 -7.96 9.86
CA TYR A 18 -1.01 -6.80 8.98
C TYR A 18 -0.71 -7.15 7.51
N LEU A 19 0.45 -7.74 7.25
CA LEU A 19 0.87 -8.17 5.91
C LEU A 19 -0.06 -9.22 5.30
N GLU A 20 -0.52 -10.18 6.10
CA GLU A 20 -1.49 -11.17 5.65
C GLU A 20 -2.85 -10.56 5.28
N THR A 21 -3.35 -9.61 6.06
CA THR A 21 -4.62 -8.93 5.79
C THR A 21 -4.48 -8.01 4.57
N ASP A 22 -3.35 -7.31 4.43
CA ASP A 22 -3.06 -6.45 3.28
C ASP A 22 -3.01 -7.24 1.96
N ALA A 23 -2.33 -8.39 1.97
CA ALA A 23 -2.25 -9.30 0.83
C ALA A 23 -3.63 -9.89 0.44
N LYS A 24 -4.56 -10.01 1.39
CA LYS A 24 -5.93 -10.51 1.16
C LYS A 24 -6.91 -9.41 0.71
N ILE A 25 -6.67 -8.15 1.06
CA ILE A 25 -7.64 -7.04 0.87
C ILE A 25 -7.11 -5.97 -0.09
N TRP A 26 -6.00 -5.32 0.24
CA TRP A 26 -5.44 -4.23 -0.57
C TRP A 26 -4.91 -4.73 -1.91
N THR A 27 -4.13 -5.80 -1.93
CA THR A 27 -3.50 -6.27 -3.18
C THR A 27 -4.55 -6.67 -4.24
N PRO A 28 -5.59 -7.47 -3.94
CA PRO A 28 -6.63 -7.80 -4.91
C PRO A 28 -7.54 -6.62 -5.28
N ALA A 29 -7.66 -5.60 -4.41
CA ALA A 29 -8.38 -4.38 -4.74
C ALA A 29 -7.62 -3.55 -5.78
N LEU A 30 -6.32 -3.32 -5.59
CA LEU A 30 -5.48 -2.55 -6.51
C LEU A 30 -5.33 -3.24 -7.88
N GLN A 31 -5.24 -4.58 -7.89
CA GLN A 31 -5.17 -5.40 -9.11
C GLN A 31 -6.36 -5.24 -10.08
N GLN A 32 -7.50 -4.70 -9.63
CA GLN A 32 -8.67 -4.47 -10.49
C GLN A 32 -8.54 -3.22 -11.37
N TYR A 33 -7.59 -2.33 -11.08
CA TYR A 33 -7.45 -1.06 -11.79
C TYR A 33 -6.47 -1.16 -12.96
N PRO A 34 -6.85 -0.67 -14.16
CA PRO A 34 -5.94 -0.58 -15.30
C PRO A 34 -4.67 0.17 -14.91
N GLY A 35 -3.51 -0.39 -15.25
CA GLY A 35 -2.21 0.19 -14.95
C GLY A 35 -1.59 -0.23 -13.62
N PHE A 36 -2.24 -1.05 -12.77
CA PHE A 36 -1.54 -1.73 -11.69
C PHE A 36 -0.50 -2.71 -12.27
N ILE A 37 0.76 -2.62 -11.83
CA ILE A 37 1.83 -3.54 -12.23
C ILE A 37 2.06 -4.56 -11.12
N ASP A 38 2.50 -4.11 -9.95
CA ASP A 38 2.66 -4.93 -8.75
C ASP A 38 2.69 -4.09 -7.47
N LYS A 39 2.70 -4.80 -6.33
CA LYS A 39 2.95 -4.25 -4.99
C LYS A 39 4.02 -5.11 -4.32
N ALA A 40 5.17 -4.52 -4.03
CA ALA A 40 6.27 -5.17 -3.32
C ALA A 40 6.29 -4.74 -1.84
N VAL A 41 6.71 -5.66 -0.98
CA VAL A 41 6.86 -5.45 0.47
C VAL A 41 8.35 -5.43 0.81
N TRP A 42 8.76 -4.41 1.56
CA TRP A 42 10.12 -4.23 2.06
C TRP A 42 10.07 -4.02 3.57
N LEU A 43 11.01 -4.64 4.30
CA LEU A 43 11.12 -4.54 5.75
C LEU A 43 12.53 -4.05 6.09
N ASP A 44 12.64 -3.08 6.98
CA ASP A 44 13.93 -2.66 7.53
C ASP A 44 14.31 -3.61 8.68
N PRO A 45 15.48 -4.29 8.64
CA PRO A 45 15.93 -5.12 9.75
C PRO A 45 16.32 -4.32 11.01
N ALA A 46 16.55 -3.01 10.90
CA ALA A 46 16.80 -2.11 12.04
C ALA A 46 15.50 -1.58 12.67
N GLU A 47 14.44 -1.39 11.88
CA GLU A 47 13.16 -0.83 12.32
C GLU A 47 12.01 -1.86 12.14
N PRO A 48 11.89 -2.86 13.03
CA PRO A 48 10.98 -3.99 12.84
C PRO A 48 9.49 -3.62 12.89
N ALA A 49 9.16 -2.43 13.40
CA ALA A 49 7.81 -1.87 13.44
C ALA A 49 7.38 -1.23 12.10
N GLU A 50 8.31 -1.03 11.15
CA GLU A 50 8.01 -0.37 9.88
C GLU A 50 7.89 -1.38 8.73
N ILE A 51 6.87 -1.15 7.89
CA ILE A 51 6.64 -1.85 6.62
C ILE A 51 6.71 -0.80 5.52
N VAL A 52 7.47 -1.07 4.47
CA VAL A 52 7.48 -0.25 3.25
C VAL A 52 6.77 -1.00 2.13
N PHE A 53 5.75 -0.38 1.54
CA PHE A 53 5.15 -0.83 0.30
C PHE A 53 5.68 -0.01 -0.87
N VAL A 54 6.00 -0.70 -1.96
CA VAL A 54 6.35 -0.11 -3.25
C VAL A 54 5.34 -0.60 -4.27
N ILE A 55 4.39 0.25 -4.63
CA ILE A 55 3.33 -0.05 -5.60
C ILE A 55 3.73 0.58 -6.94
N ARG A 56 3.76 -0.23 -7.99
CA ARG A 56 4.14 0.24 -9.33
C ARG A 56 2.92 0.39 -10.21
N TRP A 57 2.81 1.55 -10.83
CA TRP A 57 1.74 1.91 -11.75
C TRP A 57 2.30 2.22 -13.14
N GLU A 58 1.59 1.83 -14.20
CA GLU A 58 1.97 2.06 -15.59
C GLU A 58 2.03 3.57 -15.90
N THR A 59 0.98 4.32 -15.53
CA THR A 59 0.95 5.78 -15.59
C THR A 59 0.38 6.42 -14.32
N ARG A 60 0.75 7.68 -14.08
CA ARG A 60 0.19 8.50 -13.00
C ARG A 60 -1.31 8.73 -13.13
N SER A 61 -1.80 8.91 -14.36
CA SER A 61 -3.22 9.15 -14.64
C SER A 61 -4.06 7.92 -14.33
N GLN A 62 -3.58 6.70 -14.63
CA GLN A 62 -4.23 5.45 -14.22
C GLN A 62 -4.35 5.36 -12.69
N TRP A 63 -3.24 5.51 -11.96
CA TRP A 63 -3.24 5.48 -10.48
C TRP A 63 -4.18 6.52 -9.88
N LYS A 64 -4.06 7.79 -10.28
CA LYS A 64 -4.89 8.88 -9.76
C LYS A 64 -6.32 8.92 -10.38
N SER A 65 -6.71 7.92 -11.18
CA SER A 65 -8.11 7.74 -11.63
C SER A 65 -8.94 6.82 -10.72
N ILE A 66 -8.32 6.18 -9.73
CA ILE A 66 -9.01 5.34 -8.75
C ILE A 66 -9.96 6.23 -7.92
N PRO A 67 -11.26 5.92 -7.85
CA PRO A 67 -12.21 6.72 -7.06
C PRO A 67 -11.89 6.66 -5.57
N VAL A 68 -11.96 7.81 -4.88
CA VAL A 68 -11.74 7.91 -3.43
C VAL A 68 -12.73 7.02 -2.68
N GLU A 69 -13.99 6.98 -3.11
CA GLU A 69 -15.04 6.15 -2.51
C GLU A 69 -14.80 4.65 -2.72
N ALA A 70 -13.90 4.26 -3.62
CA ALA A 70 -13.44 2.88 -3.72
C ALA A 70 -12.29 2.58 -2.76
N LEU A 71 -11.32 3.50 -2.64
CA LEU A 71 -10.25 3.42 -1.63
C LEU A 71 -10.84 3.38 -0.20
N ASP A 72 -11.80 4.25 0.13
CA ASP A 72 -12.47 4.28 1.43
C ASP A 72 -13.14 2.95 1.79
N ARG A 73 -13.74 2.27 0.81
CA ARG A 73 -14.36 0.94 1.01
C ARG A 73 -13.33 -0.15 1.24
N VAL A 74 -12.16 -0.06 0.60
CA VAL A 74 -11.05 -1.01 0.83
C VAL A 74 -10.41 -0.75 2.19
N THR A 75 -10.20 0.50 2.58
CA THR A 75 -9.76 0.92 3.92
C THR A 75 -10.71 0.39 4.99
N GLN A 76 -12.02 0.63 4.84
CA GLN A 76 -13.02 0.13 5.79
C GLN A 76 -13.03 -1.41 5.89
N ALA A 77 -12.87 -2.12 4.77
CA ALA A 77 -12.76 -3.58 4.78
C ALA A 77 -11.47 -4.06 5.46
N PHE A 78 -10.36 -3.33 5.27
CA PHE A 78 -9.09 -3.57 5.95
C PHE A 78 -9.22 -3.37 7.46
N ASP A 79 -9.74 -2.24 7.91
CA ASP A 79 -9.91 -1.91 9.34
C ASP A 79 -10.83 -2.89 10.07
N GLN A 80 -11.85 -3.42 9.39
CA GLN A 80 -12.72 -4.47 9.92
C GLN A 80 -12.01 -5.81 10.10
N ALA A 81 -11.03 -6.12 9.24
CA ALA A 81 -10.25 -7.36 9.30
C ALA A 81 -8.98 -7.23 10.18
N PHE A 82 -8.43 -6.03 10.29
CA PHE A 82 -7.29 -5.66 11.12
C PHE A 82 -7.73 -4.63 12.16
N ALA A 83 -8.51 -5.08 13.16
CA ALA A 83 -9.04 -4.25 14.24
C ALA A 83 -7.97 -3.91 15.31
N LEU A 84 -6.79 -3.48 14.87
CA LEU A 84 -5.60 -3.16 15.66
C LEU A 84 -4.96 -1.87 15.14
N ASP A 85 -4.26 -1.14 16.01
CA ASP A 85 -3.69 0.16 15.65
C ASP A 85 -2.53 0.04 14.64
N TYR A 86 -2.56 0.89 13.61
CA TYR A 86 -1.47 1.10 12.67
C TYR A 86 -1.45 2.57 12.19
N GLU A 87 -0.34 3.02 11.65
CA GLU A 87 -0.11 4.41 11.21
C GLU A 87 0.45 4.44 9.79
N LEU A 88 -0.16 5.18 8.86
CA LEU A 88 0.51 5.61 7.63
C LEU A 88 1.47 6.75 7.98
N VAL A 89 2.75 6.41 8.14
CA VAL A 89 3.80 7.35 8.56
C VAL A 89 4.17 8.32 7.44
N GLU A 90 4.20 7.83 6.20
CA GLU A 90 4.77 8.56 5.07
C GLU A 90 4.25 8.00 3.73
N GLU A 91 3.73 8.87 2.86
CA GLU A 91 3.40 8.59 1.45
C GLU A 91 4.35 9.41 0.56
N LYS A 92 4.85 8.79 -0.52
CA LYS A 92 5.66 9.44 -1.55
C LYS A 92 5.26 8.96 -2.94
N GLU A 93 5.35 9.88 -3.90
CA GLU A 93 5.25 9.61 -5.33
C GLU A 93 6.64 9.78 -5.96
N TYR A 94 7.05 8.82 -6.79
CA TYR A 94 8.26 8.93 -7.61
C TYR A 94 7.92 8.73 -9.09
N CYS A 95 8.32 9.70 -9.91
CA CYS A 95 8.29 9.62 -11.36
C CYS A 95 9.70 9.31 -11.90
N PRO A 96 9.82 8.66 -13.08
CA PRO A 96 11.07 8.62 -13.81
C PRO A 96 11.51 10.06 -14.15
N GLN A 97 12.82 10.24 -14.29
CA GLN A 97 13.36 11.47 -14.86
C GLN A 97 12.83 11.65 -16.29
N GLU A 98 12.39 12.86 -16.63
CA GLU A 98 12.13 13.28 -18.01
C GLU A 98 13.49 13.63 -18.67
N ASP A 99 13.72 13.12 -19.88
CA ASP A 99 14.94 13.35 -20.68
C ASP A 99 15.02 14.77 -21.27
#